data_AF-A0A554K9M5-F1
#
_entry.id   AF-A0A554K9M5-F1
#
_cell.length_a   1.000
_cell.length_b   1.000
_cell.length_c   1.000
_cell.angle_alpha   90.00
_cell.angle_beta   90.00
_cell.angle_gamma   90.00
#
_symmetry.space_group_name_H-M   'P 1'
#
loop_
_entity.id
_entity.type
_entity.pdbx_description
1 polymer ?
#
loop_
_entity_poly.entity_id
_entity_poly.type
_entity_poly.pdbx_seq_one_letter_code
_entity_poly.pdbx_strand_id
1 'polypeptide(L)'
;MAGVDAFNIARKGVTLEELVPSQDMNDGQMDGAEIPQYKQDVGSVFKIGNYVSLPIKDIDTIASVIQTTNKAVMVWFYFKSDEWSDVPTVKYPDLNLYAGDTSRHSVTAVDFTLYQGKKALIIEDSWGQFFGLNGQRVITEDFFRVRNWFAAYPINFAFDDQTQPQPQPVPVKPKYAFTKPLVFILWDNAKNQPANAHKVAPLSELDSLRGRRVGEKTIKALNEIYSL
;
A
#
# COMPACT_ATOMS: atom_id res chain seq x y z
N MET A 1 12.25 -16.62 -2.59
CA MET A 1 10.79 -16.75 -2.49
C MET A 1 10.15 -15.55 -3.18
N ALA A 2 9.19 -15.78 -4.07
CA ALA A 2 8.49 -14.71 -4.77
C ALA A 2 7.09 -14.52 -4.15
N GLY A 3 6.41 -13.40 -4.39
CA GLY A 3 5.17 -13.00 -3.69
C GLY A 3 4.08 -14.07 -3.55
N VAL A 4 4.01 -15.06 -4.45
CA VAL A 4 3.10 -16.23 -4.34
C VAL A 4 3.33 -17.04 -3.05
N ASP A 5 4.59 -17.25 -2.65
CA ASP A 5 4.93 -18.01 -1.44
C ASP A 5 4.41 -17.30 -0.19
N ALA A 6 4.56 -15.96 -0.14
CA ALA A 6 4.05 -15.14 0.95
C ALA A 6 2.52 -15.26 1.07
N PHE A 7 1.78 -15.20 -0.04
CA PHE A 7 0.33 -15.43 -0.02
C PHE A 7 -0.03 -16.87 0.36
N ASN A 8 0.74 -17.87 -0.05
CA ASN A 8 0.53 -19.26 0.34
C ASN A 8 0.73 -19.49 1.84
N ILE A 9 1.70 -18.81 2.45
CA ILE A 9 1.89 -18.79 3.90
C ILE A 9 0.71 -18.07 4.57
N ALA A 10 0.33 -16.89 4.09
CA ALA A 10 -0.81 -16.15 4.62
C ALA A 10 -2.14 -16.93 4.55
N ARG A 11 -2.32 -17.82 3.57
CA ARG A 11 -3.48 -18.73 3.49
C ARG A 11 -3.51 -19.78 4.60
N LYS A 12 -2.35 -20.12 5.18
CA LYS A 12 -2.25 -21.00 6.35
C LYS A 12 -2.44 -20.23 7.66
N GLY A 13 -2.14 -18.93 7.65
CA GLY A 13 -2.25 -18.04 8.79
C GLY A 13 -0.95 -17.30 9.05
N VAL A 14 -1.05 -16.06 9.54
CA VAL A 14 0.08 -15.23 10.00
C VAL A 14 -0.27 -14.69 11.38
N THR A 15 0.66 -14.82 12.33
CA THR A 15 0.41 -14.37 13.70
C THR A 15 0.64 -12.87 13.85
N LEU A 16 0.31 -12.33 15.03
CA LEU A 16 0.51 -10.93 15.35
C LEU A 16 2.00 -10.64 15.60
N GLU A 17 2.48 -9.51 15.10
CA GLU A 17 3.85 -9.02 15.34
C GLU A 17 4.17 -8.90 16.85
N GLU A 18 3.18 -8.57 17.68
CA GLU A 18 3.36 -8.52 19.14
C GLU A 18 3.66 -9.90 19.76
N LEU A 19 3.17 -10.98 19.14
CA LEU A 19 3.43 -12.34 19.58
C LEU A 19 4.75 -12.87 19.03
N VAL A 20 5.09 -12.55 17.79
CA VAL A 20 6.35 -12.95 17.14
C VAL A 20 7.00 -11.72 16.51
N PRO A 21 7.71 -10.90 17.31
CA PRO A 21 8.38 -9.72 16.80
C PRO A 21 9.45 -10.12 15.77
N SER A 22 9.44 -9.45 14.63
CA SER A 22 10.33 -9.66 13.50
C SER A 22 11.24 -8.46 13.22
N GLN A 23 10.94 -7.31 13.83
CA GLN A 23 11.72 -6.08 13.65
C GLN A 23 13.23 -6.31 13.93
N ASP A 24 14.07 -5.78 13.03
CA ASP A 24 15.54 -5.86 13.08
C ASP A 24 16.13 -7.29 13.00
N MET A 25 15.32 -8.28 12.63
CA MET A 25 15.79 -9.63 12.34
C MET A 25 16.23 -9.77 10.88
N ASN A 26 17.37 -10.43 10.67
CA ASN A 26 17.77 -10.89 9.34
C ASN A 26 17.08 -12.22 8.97
N ASP A 27 17.17 -12.61 7.71
CA ASP A 27 16.56 -13.85 7.18
C ASP A 27 16.91 -15.09 8.02
N GLY A 28 18.19 -15.26 8.39
CA GLY A 28 18.62 -16.41 9.19
C GLY A 28 18.05 -16.43 10.61
N GLN A 29 17.84 -15.25 11.22
CA GLN A 29 17.18 -15.13 12.51
C GLN A 29 15.68 -15.45 12.40
N MET A 30 15.02 -14.99 11.33
CA MET A 30 13.61 -15.27 11.09
C MET A 30 13.37 -16.76 10.82
N ASP A 31 14.21 -17.37 9.98
CA ASP A 31 14.13 -18.79 9.64
C ASP A 31 14.39 -19.71 10.84
N GLY A 32 15.24 -19.25 11.78
CA GLY A 32 15.58 -19.98 13.00
C GLY A 32 14.66 -19.74 14.19
N ALA A 33 13.66 -18.86 14.07
CA ALA A 33 12.80 -18.50 15.20
C ALA A 33 11.86 -19.65 15.57
N GLU A 34 11.95 -20.13 16.81
CA GLU A 34 10.98 -21.09 17.34
C GLU A 34 9.68 -20.36 17.73
N ILE A 35 8.59 -20.73 17.05
CA ILE A 35 7.26 -20.18 17.30
C ILE A 35 6.43 -21.22 18.06
N PRO A 36 6.14 -21.02 19.36
CA PRO A 36 5.27 -21.92 20.12
C PRO A 36 3.90 -22.12 19.46
N GLN A 37 3.33 -23.32 19.63
CA GLN A 37 2.07 -23.71 18.97
C GLN A 37 0.93 -22.72 19.20
N TYR A 38 0.75 -22.22 20.42
CA TYR A 38 -0.33 -21.25 20.71
C TYR A 38 -0.23 -19.95 19.88
N LYS A 39 0.98 -19.51 19.52
CA LYS A 39 1.17 -18.34 18.64
C LYS A 39 0.83 -18.67 17.19
N GLN A 40 1.07 -19.91 16.76
CA GLN A 40 0.65 -20.42 15.45
C GLN A 40 -0.87 -20.56 15.39
N ASP A 41 -1.50 -21.04 16.47
CA ASP A 41 -2.95 -21.19 16.59
C ASP A 41 -3.63 -19.82 16.47
N VAL A 42 -3.09 -18.77 17.10
CA VAL A 42 -3.53 -17.38 16.88
C VAL A 42 -3.39 -16.98 15.40
N GLY A 43 -2.26 -17.31 14.77
CA GLY A 43 -2.04 -17.00 13.36
C GLY A 43 -3.07 -17.64 12.42
N SER A 44 -3.57 -18.83 12.76
CA SER A 44 -4.60 -19.53 11.98
C SER A 44 -5.93 -18.78 11.89
N VAL A 45 -6.23 -17.93 12.89
CA VAL A 45 -7.40 -17.04 12.91
C VAL A 45 -7.27 -15.95 11.84
N PHE A 46 -6.05 -15.46 11.60
CA PHE A 46 -5.75 -14.38 10.67
C PHE A 46 -5.42 -14.83 9.24
N LYS A 47 -5.80 -16.07 8.89
CA LYS A 47 -5.62 -16.57 7.52
C LYS A 47 -6.40 -15.74 6.51
N ILE A 48 -5.82 -15.55 5.33
CA ILE A 48 -6.56 -15.03 4.18
C ILE A 48 -7.26 -16.19 3.46
N GLY A 49 -8.40 -15.92 2.81
CA GLY A 49 -9.08 -16.95 2.02
C GLY A 49 -8.31 -17.29 0.75
N ASN A 50 -8.15 -16.31 -0.12
CA ASN A 50 -7.38 -16.43 -1.35
C ASN A 50 -6.81 -15.06 -1.76
N TYR A 51 -6.02 -15.04 -2.83
CA TYR A 51 -5.45 -13.84 -3.42
C TYR A 51 -5.71 -13.80 -4.93
N VAL A 52 -5.62 -12.62 -5.51
CA VAL A 52 -5.74 -12.40 -6.96
C VAL A 52 -4.43 -11.84 -7.47
N SER A 53 -3.80 -12.56 -8.39
CA SER A 53 -2.69 -12.03 -9.18
C SER A 53 -3.22 -11.06 -10.22
N LEU A 54 -2.57 -9.91 -10.33
CA LEU A 54 -2.93 -8.84 -11.25
C LEU A 54 -1.99 -8.82 -12.46
N PRO A 55 -2.41 -8.25 -13.60
CA PRO A 55 -1.51 -7.88 -14.67
C PRO A 55 -0.34 -7.05 -14.14
N ILE A 56 0.88 -7.45 -14.51
CA ILE A 56 2.08 -6.68 -14.19
C ILE A 56 2.19 -5.48 -15.13
N LYS A 57 2.91 -4.44 -14.70
CA LYS A 57 3.25 -3.26 -15.54
C LYS A 57 2.05 -2.42 -15.99
N ASP A 58 0.85 -2.71 -15.48
CA ASP A 58 -0.38 -1.97 -15.71
C ASP A 58 -0.79 -1.20 -14.44
N ILE A 59 -0.48 0.09 -14.43
CA ILE A 59 -0.76 0.96 -13.28
C ILE A 59 -2.26 1.23 -13.10
N ASP A 60 -3.04 1.23 -14.19
CA ASP A 60 -4.48 1.50 -14.15
C ASP A 60 -5.22 0.36 -13.47
N THR A 61 -4.81 -0.88 -13.73
CA THR A 61 -5.38 -2.04 -13.04
C THR A 61 -5.13 -1.97 -11.53
N ILE A 62 -3.92 -1.58 -11.09
CA ILE A 62 -3.62 -1.44 -9.65
C ILE A 62 -4.47 -0.33 -9.03
N ALA A 63 -4.50 0.84 -9.67
CA ALA A 63 -5.30 1.97 -9.20
C ALA A 63 -6.79 1.62 -9.12
N SER A 64 -7.33 0.91 -10.12
CA SER A 64 -8.72 0.45 -10.15
C SER A 64 -9.02 -0.53 -9.01
N VAL A 65 -8.12 -1.46 -8.70
CA VAL A 65 -8.29 -2.39 -7.57
C VAL A 65 -8.33 -1.62 -6.25
N ILE A 66 -7.39 -0.70 -6.02
CA ILE A 66 -7.37 0.14 -4.82
C ILE A 66 -8.67 0.94 -4.74
N GLN A 67 -9.08 1.59 -5.83
CA GLN A 67 -10.29 2.40 -5.87
C GLN A 67 -11.57 1.60 -5.59
N THR A 68 -11.70 0.41 -6.18
CA THR A 68 -12.96 -0.36 -6.13
C THR A 68 -13.08 -1.20 -4.88
N THR A 69 -11.96 -1.67 -4.34
CA THR A 69 -11.95 -2.59 -3.19
C THR A 69 -11.50 -1.94 -1.89
N ASN A 70 -10.87 -0.77 -1.97
CA ASN A 70 -10.17 -0.12 -0.86
C ASN A 70 -9.10 -1.03 -0.22
N LYS A 71 -8.53 -1.96 -1.00
CA LYS A 71 -7.47 -2.87 -0.56
C LYS A 71 -6.15 -2.42 -1.17
N ALA A 72 -5.12 -2.46 -0.33
CA ALA A 72 -3.75 -2.27 -0.77
C ALA A 72 -3.27 -3.47 -1.60
N VAL A 73 -2.32 -3.23 -2.49
CA VAL A 73 -1.81 -4.22 -3.44
C VAL A 73 -0.33 -4.45 -3.20
N MET A 74 0.08 -5.70 -3.00
CA MET A 74 1.48 -6.08 -2.99
C MET A 74 2.04 -5.95 -4.40
N VAL A 75 3.10 -5.16 -4.57
CA VAL A 75 3.78 -4.97 -5.84
C VAL A 75 5.28 -5.21 -5.67
N TRP A 76 5.89 -5.91 -6.63
CA TRP A 76 7.32 -6.15 -6.62
C TRP A 76 8.01 -5.39 -7.75
N PHE A 77 9.17 -4.84 -7.41
CA PHE A 77 10.04 -4.15 -8.33
C PHE A 77 11.41 -4.83 -8.40
N TYR A 78 12.11 -4.58 -9.51
CA TYR A 78 13.53 -4.83 -9.62
C TYR A 78 14.23 -3.55 -10.05
N PHE A 79 15.41 -3.28 -9.50
CA PHE A 79 16.12 -2.03 -9.72
C PHE A 79 17.59 -2.13 -9.31
N LYS A 80 18.37 -1.12 -9.66
CA LYS A 80 19.63 -0.80 -8.96
C LYS A 80 19.41 0.24 -7.88
N SER A 81 20.21 0.21 -6.82
CA SER A 81 19.98 1.04 -5.62
C SER A 81 19.84 2.53 -5.91
N ASP A 82 20.53 3.05 -6.92
CA ASP A 82 20.47 4.46 -7.31
C ASP A 82 19.23 4.83 -8.13
N GLU A 83 18.41 3.86 -8.54
CA GLU A 83 17.07 4.09 -9.10
C GLU A 83 16.01 4.26 -8.00
N TRP A 84 16.24 3.71 -6.80
CA TRP A 84 15.24 3.62 -5.72
C TRP A 84 15.25 4.85 -4.80
N SER A 85 14.80 5.99 -5.33
CA SER A 85 14.66 7.28 -4.63
C SER A 85 13.21 7.56 -4.19
N ASP A 86 12.93 8.76 -3.66
CA ASP A 86 11.58 9.22 -3.30
C ASP A 86 10.57 9.10 -4.46
N VAL A 87 11.07 9.34 -5.67
CA VAL A 87 10.36 9.17 -6.93
C VAL A 87 11.26 8.37 -7.87
N PRO A 88 11.19 7.03 -7.85
CA PRO A 88 12.10 6.18 -8.62
C PRO A 88 12.07 6.47 -10.12
N THR A 89 13.26 6.44 -10.74
CA THR A 89 13.45 6.70 -12.17
C THR A 89 14.24 5.58 -12.83
N VAL A 90 13.88 5.24 -14.07
CA VAL A 90 14.62 4.24 -14.85
C VAL A 90 15.92 4.85 -15.36
N LYS A 91 17.04 4.28 -14.94
CA LYS A 91 18.41 4.60 -15.38
C LYS A 91 19.05 3.49 -16.20
N TYR A 92 18.63 2.24 -15.97
CA TYR A 92 19.22 1.05 -16.63
C TYR A 92 18.17 0.33 -17.49
N PRO A 93 17.93 0.76 -18.74
CA PRO A 93 16.86 0.21 -19.57
C PRO A 93 16.97 -1.32 -19.76
N ASP A 94 18.19 -1.84 -19.86
CA ASP A 94 18.48 -3.26 -20.11
C ASP A 94 18.76 -4.08 -18.83
N LEU A 95 18.37 -3.56 -17.65
CA LEU A 95 18.56 -4.26 -16.38
C LEU A 95 17.84 -5.62 -16.39
N ASN A 96 18.58 -6.69 -16.10
CA ASN A 96 18.03 -8.04 -16.03
C ASN A 96 17.54 -8.35 -14.62
N LEU A 97 16.25 -8.67 -14.48
CA LEU A 97 15.61 -9.08 -13.22
C LEU A 97 16.41 -10.11 -12.42
N TYR A 98 17.08 -11.06 -13.09
CA TYR A 98 17.77 -12.19 -12.46
C TYR A 98 19.28 -11.98 -12.29
N ALA A 99 19.84 -10.87 -12.75
CA ALA A 99 21.27 -10.57 -12.56
C ALA A 99 21.60 -10.40 -11.07
N GLY A 100 22.78 -10.86 -10.65
CA GLY A 100 23.18 -10.91 -9.24
C GLY A 100 23.30 -9.54 -8.56
N ASP A 101 23.52 -8.48 -9.34
CA ASP A 101 23.60 -7.09 -8.89
C ASP A 101 22.26 -6.34 -8.98
N THR A 102 21.17 -7.04 -9.30
CA THR A 102 19.82 -6.48 -9.39
C THR A 102 19.06 -6.75 -8.09
N SER A 103 18.70 -5.69 -7.39
CA SER A 103 17.83 -5.75 -6.22
C SER A 103 16.42 -6.13 -6.65
N ARG A 104 15.73 -6.93 -5.83
CA ARG A 104 14.28 -7.17 -5.95
C ARG A 104 13.64 -6.82 -4.62
N HIS A 105 12.57 -6.04 -4.67
CA HIS A 105 11.93 -5.52 -3.46
C HIS A 105 10.42 -5.59 -3.58
N SER A 106 9.77 -5.95 -2.49
CA SER A 106 8.32 -5.97 -2.36
C SER A 106 7.88 -4.76 -1.56
N VAL A 107 6.89 -4.04 -2.05
CA VAL A 107 6.25 -2.93 -1.34
C VAL A 107 4.74 -2.99 -1.48
N THR A 108 4.05 -2.16 -0.73
CA THR A 108 2.59 -2.14 -0.71
C THR A 108 2.10 -0.85 -1.37
N ALA A 109 1.38 -0.96 -2.49
CA ALA A 109 0.67 0.17 -3.08
C ALA A 109 -0.63 0.42 -2.32
N VAL A 110 -0.75 1.61 -1.73
CA VAL A 110 -1.85 1.98 -0.83
C VAL A 110 -2.79 3.02 -1.44
N ASP A 111 -2.32 3.81 -2.39
CA ASP A 111 -3.11 4.85 -3.05
C ASP A 111 -2.61 5.11 -4.48
N PHE A 112 -3.33 5.96 -5.23
CA PHE A 112 -2.98 6.40 -6.58
C PHE A 112 -3.23 7.90 -6.76
N THR A 113 -2.44 8.53 -7.63
CA THR A 113 -2.49 9.97 -7.84
C THR A 113 -2.01 10.38 -9.24
N LEU A 114 -2.09 11.68 -9.52
CA LEU A 114 -1.37 12.32 -10.61
C LEU A 114 -0.17 13.07 -10.04
N TYR A 115 1.04 12.59 -10.33
CA TYR A 115 2.28 13.27 -9.99
C TYR A 115 2.81 14.00 -11.22
N GLN A 116 2.86 15.34 -11.17
CA GLN A 116 3.28 16.18 -12.30
C GLN A 116 2.52 15.86 -13.61
N GLY A 117 1.22 15.56 -13.50
CA GLY A 117 0.36 15.22 -14.64
C GLY A 117 0.49 13.78 -15.15
N LYS A 118 1.36 12.96 -14.55
CA LYS A 118 1.51 11.52 -14.88
C LYS A 118 0.84 10.65 -13.83
N LYS A 119 0.30 9.51 -14.26
CA LYS A 119 -0.26 8.51 -13.35
C LYS A 119 0.84 7.99 -12.41
N ALA A 120 0.50 7.84 -11.15
CA ALA A 120 1.41 7.32 -10.14
C ALA A 120 0.66 6.54 -9.06
N LEU A 121 1.39 5.63 -8.40
CA LEU A 121 0.96 4.97 -7.17
C LEU A 121 1.71 5.58 -5.98
N ILE A 122 1.04 5.64 -4.83
CA ILE A 122 1.69 5.86 -3.54
C ILE A 122 1.93 4.49 -2.92
N ILE A 123 3.18 4.22 -2.56
CA ILE A 123 3.57 2.98 -1.89
C ILE A 123 4.06 3.26 -0.48
N GLU A 124 3.89 2.28 0.40
CA GLU A 124 4.57 2.18 1.69
C GLU A 124 5.75 1.21 1.57
N ASP A 125 6.92 1.68 2.00
CA ASP A 125 8.19 0.98 1.98
C ASP A 125 8.58 0.55 3.40
N SER A 126 9.22 -0.61 3.52
CA SER A 126 9.62 -1.19 4.81
C SER A 126 11.04 -0.78 5.24
N TRP A 127 11.66 0.20 4.58
CA TRP A 127 12.99 0.71 4.98
C TRP A 127 12.93 1.71 6.13
N GLY A 128 11.73 2.00 6.64
CA GLY A 128 11.50 2.88 7.77
C GLY A 128 11.27 4.33 7.38
N GLN A 129 10.81 5.12 8.35
CA GLN A 129 10.33 6.49 8.12
C GLN A 129 11.39 7.47 7.62
N PHE A 130 12.68 7.19 7.79
CA PHE A 130 13.75 8.08 7.37
C PHE A 130 14.13 7.93 5.89
N PHE A 131 13.51 6.99 5.18
CA PHE A 131 13.73 6.74 3.77
C PHE A 131 12.51 7.13 2.94
N GLY A 132 12.75 7.56 1.71
CA GLY A 132 11.67 8.07 0.87
C GLY A 132 11.05 9.34 1.45
N LEU A 133 9.78 9.54 1.14
CA LEU A 133 8.92 10.58 1.67
C LEU A 133 8.24 10.07 2.95
N ASN A 134 8.99 9.98 4.05
CA ASN A 134 8.50 9.47 5.34
C ASN A 134 8.04 7.99 5.28
N GLY A 135 8.87 7.11 4.71
CA GLY A 135 8.55 5.70 4.49
C GLY A 135 7.68 5.44 3.26
N GLN A 136 7.33 6.48 2.50
CA GLN A 136 6.53 6.35 1.28
C GLN A 136 7.33 6.73 0.03
N ARG A 137 6.88 6.26 -1.13
CA ARG A 137 7.44 6.67 -2.43
C ARG A 137 6.33 6.89 -3.45
N VAL A 138 6.62 7.75 -4.43
CA VAL A 138 5.74 7.97 -5.58
C VAL A 138 6.25 7.15 -6.75
N ILE A 139 5.53 6.11 -7.13
CA ILE A 139 5.89 5.25 -8.26
C ILE A 139 5.16 5.74 -9.50
N THR A 140 5.89 6.39 -10.41
CA THR A 140 5.34 6.87 -11.68
C THR A 140 5.04 5.70 -12.63
N GLU A 141 4.10 5.90 -13.55
CA GLU A 141 3.77 4.95 -14.63
C GLU A 141 5.01 4.51 -15.43
N ASP A 142 5.93 5.44 -15.73
CA ASP A 142 7.14 5.14 -16.48
C ASP A 142 8.03 4.14 -15.74
N PHE A 143 8.19 4.30 -14.43
CA PHE A 143 8.94 3.36 -13.61
C PHE A 143 8.18 2.03 -13.44
N PHE A 144 6.89 2.11 -13.12
CA PHE A 144 6.04 0.93 -12.89
C PHE A 144 6.02 0.00 -14.10
N ARG A 145 5.80 0.57 -15.29
CA ARG A 145 5.75 -0.17 -16.56
C ARG A 145 7.05 -0.94 -16.85
N VAL A 146 8.20 -0.42 -16.44
CA VAL A 146 9.49 -1.05 -16.71
C VAL A 146 9.87 -2.03 -15.60
N ARG A 147 9.71 -1.63 -14.33
CA ARG A 147 10.28 -2.33 -13.17
C ARG A 147 9.33 -3.26 -12.43
N ASN A 148 8.02 -3.16 -12.63
CA ASN A 148 7.09 -4.06 -11.97
C ASN A 148 7.16 -5.47 -12.60
N TRP A 149 7.30 -6.50 -11.75
CA TRP A 149 7.37 -7.90 -12.20
C TRP A 149 6.41 -8.83 -11.45
N PHE A 150 5.72 -8.34 -10.43
CA PHE A 150 4.64 -9.05 -9.74
C PHE A 150 3.67 -8.05 -9.11
N ALA A 151 2.38 -8.39 -9.11
CA ALA A 151 1.35 -7.64 -8.40
C ALA A 151 0.23 -8.59 -7.95
N ALA A 152 -0.22 -8.49 -6.70
CA ALA A 152 -1.34 -9.27 -6.18
C ALA A 152 -1.93 -8.66 -4.91
N TYR A 153 -3.17 -9.02 -4.58
CA TYR A 153 -3.82 -8.58 -3.34
C TYR A 153 -4.68 -9.70 -2.75
N PRO A 154 -4.90 -9.73 -1.43
CA PRO A 154 -5.79 -10.71 -0.79
C PRO A 154 -7.25 -10.36 -1.09
N ILE A 155 -8.09 -11.37 -1.39
CA ILE A 155 -9.52 -11.16 -1.65
C ILE A 155 -10.21 -10.74 -0.35
N ASN A 156 -10.33 -11.69 0.59
CA ASN A 156 -11.02 -11.52 1.84
C ASN A 156 -10.14 -12.03 2.98
N PHE A 157 -10.16 -11.30 4.08
CA PHE A 157 -9.69 -11.81 5.36
C PHE A 157 -10.77 -12.76 5.91
N ALA A 158 -10.39 -13.97 6.32
CA ALA A 158 -11.36 -14.94 6.82
C ALA A 158 -12.05 -14.49 8.12
N PHE A 159 -11.43 -13.54 8.83
CA PHE A 159 -11.92 -12.92 10.06
C PHE A 159 -12.80 -11.68 9.83
N ASP A 160 -12.88 -11.16 8.60
CA ASP A 160 -13.81 -10.09 8.27
C ASP A 160 -15.24 -10.62 8.25
N ASP A 161 -16.16 -9.82 8.79
CA ASP A 161 -17.59 -10.10 8.70
C ASP A 161 -18.10 -9.95 7.28
N GLN A 162 -18.14 -11.06 6.55
CA GLN A 162 -18.68 -11.11 5.19
C GLN A 162 -20.21 -10.85 5.13
N THR A 163 -20.90 -10.79 6.29
CA THR A 163 -22.34 -10.48 6.37
C THR A 163 -22.64 -8.99 6.57
N GLN A 164 -21.62 -8.20 6.93
CA GLN A 164 -21.71 -6.74 6.91
C GLN A 164 -21.59 -6.29 5.46
N PRO A 165 -22.43 -5.36 4.97
CA PRO A 165 -22.21 -4.78 3.66
C PRO A 165 -20.79 -4.22 3.63
N GLN A 166 -20.00 -4.59 2.60
CA GLN A 166 -18.70 -3.96 2.37
C GLN A 166 -18.86 -2.44 2.49
N PRO A 167 -17.88 -1.70 3.05
CA PRO A 167 -17.95 -0.25 3.11
C PRO A 167 -18.41 0.24 1.74
N GLN A 168 -19.55 0.95 1.74
CA GLN A 168 -20.30 1.28 0.55
C GLN A 168 -19.35 1.81 -0.55
N PRO A 169 -19.65 1.54 -1.83
CA PRO A 169 -18.82 1.97 -2.94
C PRO A 169 -18.45 3.44 -2.77
N VAL A 170 -17.17 3.75 -3.04
CA VAL A 170 -16.53 5.07 -3.02
C VAL A 170 -17.58 6.17 -3.08
N PRO A 171 -17.66 7.08 -2.08
CA PRO A 171 -18.67 8.14 -2.09
C PRO A 171 -18.70 8.74 -3.48
N VAL A 172 -19.89 8.71 -4.13
CA VAL A 172 -20.06 9.22 -5.49
C VAL A 172 -19.38 10.58 -5.51
N LYS A 173 -18.25 10.69 -6.23
CA LYS A 173 -17.51 11.94 -6.32
C LYS A 173 -18.54 13.00 -6.67
N PRO A 174 -18.70 14.05 -5.84
CA PRO A 174 -19.71 15.06 -6.13
C PRO A 174 -19.49 15.56 -7.55
N LYS A 175 -20.51 15.37 -8.39
CA LYS A 175 -20.51 15.91 -9.75
C LYS A 175 -20.73 17.40 -9.60
N TYR A 176 -19.64 18.17 -9.63
CA TYR A 176 -19.71 19.62 -9.67
C TYR A 176 -20.06 20.04 -11.10
N ALA A 177 -21.24 20.64 -11.27
CA ALA A 177 -21.51 21.46 -12.44
C ALA A 177 -20.82 22.81 -12.21
N PHE A 178 -19.74 23.07 -12.95
CA PHE A 178 -19.13 24.38 -12.92
C PHE A 178 -20.11 25.37 -13.54
N THR A 179 -20.68 26.26 -12.72
CA THR A 179 -21.57 27.34 -13.18
C THR A 179 -20.81 28.46 -13.90
N LYS A 180 -19.48 28.36 -13.92
CA LYS A 180 -18.57 29.27 -14.61
C LYS A 180 -17.60 28.46 -15.50
N PRO A 181 -17.20 28.98 -16.66
CA PRO A 181 -16.16 28.37 -17.47
C PRO A 181 -14.89 28.16 -16.64
N LEU A 182 -14.32 26.96 -16.70
CA LEU A 182 -12.99 26.71 -16.16
C LEU A 182 -11.98 27.47 -17.01
N VAL A 183 -11.14 28.28 -16.37
CA VAL A 183 -10.02 28.96 -16.99
C VAL A 183 -8.73 28.46 -16.35
N PHE A 184 -7.74 28.11 -17.17
CA PHE A 184 -6.42 27.75 -16.67
C PHE A 184 -5.78 29.00 -16.04
N ILE A 185 -5.44 28.91 -14.76
CA ILE A 185 -4.67 29.95 -14.08
C ILE A 185 -3.20 29.63 -14.30
N LEU A 186 -2.44 30.62 -14.76
CA LEU A 186 -1.00 30.51 -14.93
C LEU A 186 -0.33 30.24 -13.58
N TRP A 187 0.62 29.31 -13.59
CA TRP A 187 1.46 28.98 -12.45
C TRP A 187 2.50 30.09 -12.24
N ASP A 188 2.57 30.65 -11.03
CA ASP A 188 3.59 31.65 -10.67
C ASP A 188 4.84 30.92 -10.18
N ASN A 189 5.81 30.75 -11.08
CA ASN A 189 7.09 30.10 -10.79
C ASN A 189 7.88 30.81 -9.68
N ALA A 190 7.69 32.12 -9.46
CA ALA A 190 8.43 32.86 -8.45
C ALA A 190 7.89 32.61 -7.04
N LYS A 191 6.60 32.28 -6.92
CA LYS A 191 5.93 32.01 -5.64
C LYS A 191 5.70 30.52 -5.38
N ASN A 192 5.97 29.69 -6.38
CA ASN A 192 5.69 28.25 -6.38
C ASN A 192 4.22 27.92 -6.03
N GLN A 193 3.29 28.75 -6.47
CA GLN A 193 1.85 28.66 -6.19
C GLN A 193 1.01 29.20 -7.38
N PRO A 194 -0.29 28.86 -7.50
CA PRO A 194 -1.18 29.49 -8.48
C PRO A 194 -1.30 31.00 -8.22
N ALA A 195 -1.34 31.82 -9.27
CA ALA A 195 -1.28 33.29 -9.17
C ALA A 195 -2.38 33.95 -8.31
N ASN A 196 -3.44 33.22 -7.92
CA ASN A 196 -4.48 33.66 -6.98
C ASN A 196 -4.98 32.50 -6.08
N ALA A 197 -4.17 32.03 -5.13
CA ALA A 197 -4.59 31.02 -4.16
C ALA A 197 -5.54 31.61 -3.10
N HIS A 198 -6.76 31.08 -2.97
CA HIS A 198 -7.67 31.37 -1.85
C HIS A 198 -7.32 30.54 -0.60
N LYS A 199 -7.73 31.04 0.57
CA LYS A 199 -7.47 30.46 1.90
C LYS A 199 -8.14 29.09 2.08
N VAL A 200 -7.34 28.06 2.38
CA VAL A 200 -7.77 26.69 2.70
C VAL A 200 -8.16 26.61 4.20
N ALA A 201 -9.02 25.64 4.57
CA ALA A 201 -9.52 25.46 5.93
C ALA A 201 -8.39 25.22 6.97
N PRO A 202 -8.59 25.63 8.25
CA PRO A 202 -7.56 25.52 9.29
C PRO A 202 -7.20 24.06 9.64
N LEU A 203 -5.93 23.80 9.92
CA LEU A 203 -5.39 22.48 10.27
C LEU A 203 -6.14 21.79 11.42
N SER A 204 -6.65 22.57 12.38
CA SER A 204 -7.41 22.08 13.54
C SER A 204 -8.70 21.34 13.16
N GLU A 205 -9.31 21.71 12.03
CA GLU A 205 -10.53 21.07 11.53
C GLU A 205 -10.21 19.71 10.90
N LEU A 206 -9.07 19.60 10.21
CA LEU A 206 -8.54 18.37 9.64
C LEU A 206 -8.08 17.37 10.72
N ASP A 207 -7.45 17.86 11.80
CA ASP A 207 -6.96 17.01 12.88
C ASP A 207 -8.08 16.38 13.73
N SER A 208 -9.26 17.04 13.80
CA SER A 208 -10.43 16.50 14.51
C SER A 208 -11.00 15.20 13.91
N LEU A 209 -10.59 14.87 12.69
CA LEU A 209 -11.06 13.72 11.92
C LEU A 209 -10.09 12.52 11.95
N ARG A 210 -8.92 12.65 12.57
CA ARG A 210 -7.92 11.57 12.67
C ARG A 210 -8.26 10.62 13.83
N GLY A 211 -8.34 9.31 13.54
CA GLY A 211 -8.34 8.24 14.57
C GLY A 211 -9.67 7.56 14.91
N ARG A 212 -10.73 7.65 14.10
CA ARG A 212 -12.00 6.97 14.40
C ARG A 212 -12.44 6.01 13.30
N ARG A 213 -12.14 4.71 13.52
CA ARG A 213 -13.08 3.57 13.43
C ARG A 213 -12.32 2.25 13.65
N VAL A 214 -12.60 1.58 14.76
CA VAL A 214 -12.38 0.14 14.91
C VAL A 214 -13.77 -0.48 14.99
N GLY A 215 -14.06 -1.49 14.16
CA GLY A 215 -15.40 -2.08 14.07
C GLY A 215 -15.80 -2.84 15.34
N GLU A 216 -17.09 -2.94 15.62
CA GLU A 216 -17.64 -3.61 16.82
C GLU A 216 -17.19 -5.07 16.96
N LYS A 217 -16.99 -5.78 15.85
CA LYS A 217 -16.48 -7.16 15.86
C LYS A 217 -15.04 -7.28 16.33
N THR A 218 -14.19 -6.33 15.96
CA THR A 218 -12.79 -6.27 16.42
C THR A 218 -12.75 -5.99 17.92
N ILE A 219 -13.59 -5.08 18.40
CA ILE A 219 -13.74 -4.80 19.84
C ILE A 219 -14.21 -6.05 20.59
N LYS A 220 -15.21 -6.77 20.05
CA LYS A 220 -15.75 -7.99 20.69
C LYS A 220 -14.71 -9.13 20.75
N ALA A 221 -13.98 -9.36 19.67
CA ALA A 221 -12.94 -10.38 19.63
C ALA A 221 -11.77 -10.07 20.57
N LEU A 222 -11.37 -8.79 20.67
CA LEU A 222 -10.36 -8.35 21.63
C LEU A 222 -10.84 -8.56 23.07
N ASN A 223 -12.10 -8.24 23.38
CA ASN A 223 -12.66 -8.44 24.72
C ASN A 223 -12.75 -9.92 25.13
N GLU A 224 -13.05 -10.82 24.21
CA GLU A 224 -13.06 -12.28 24.46
C GLU A 224 -11.65 -12.84 24.74
N ILE A 225 -10.61 -12.24 24.15
CA ILE A 225 -9.21 -12.63 24.34
C ILE A 225 -8.66 -12.11 25.67
N TYR A 226 -9.00 -10.88 26.07
CA TYR A 226 -8.40 -10.22 27.23
C TYR A 226 -9.16 -10.40 28.56
N SER A 227 -10.28 -11.13 28.59
CA SER A 227 -11.05 -11.48 29.81
C SER A 227 -11.26 -10.29 30.78
N LEU A 228 -12.16 -9.38 30.42
CA LEU A 228 -12.86 -8.49 31.36
C LEU A 228 -14.27 -9.03 31.63
#